data_AF-A0A3B0S238-F1
#
_entry.id   AF-A0A3B0S238-F1
#
_cell.length_a   1.000
_cell.length_b   1.000
_cell.length_c   1.000
_cell.angle_alpha   90.00
_cell.angle_beta   90.00
_cell.angle_gamma   90.00
#
_symmetry.space_group_name_H-M   'P 1'
#
loop_
_entity.id
_entity.type
_entity.pdbx_description
1 polymer ?
#
loop_
_entity_poly.entity_id
_entity_poly.type
_entity_poly.pdbx_seq_one_letter_code
_entity_poly.pdbx_strand_id
1 'polypeptide(L)'
;MSENASKPNGKRGRVIQPHGSRQQGAAVAKLAAGAIGIVFGDIGTSPLYAFRETFVGAHPLELDRIHVLGVVSLIFWSMTLVVSIQYVTILMRADNKGQGGSLSLVALLLGALRKSKYGWVAILLGVFATSLFYGDSMITPAISVLSAVEGL
;
A
#
# COMPACT_ATOMS: atom_id res chain seq x y z
N MET A 1 -18.66 -73.23 -37.47
CA MET A 1 -19.45 -72.13 -38.07
C MET A 1 -20.34 -71.56 -36.98
N SER A 2 -20.33 -70.29 -36.60
CA SER A 2 -19.64 -69.11 -37.11
C SER A 2 -19.46 -68.13 -35.96
N GLU A 3 -18.32 -67.47 -35.98
CA GLU A 3 -17.96 -66.22 -35.32
C GLU A 3 -18.97 -65.10 -35.64
N ASN A 4 -19.33 -64.26 -34.67
CA ASN A 4 -19.62 -62.85 -34.96
C ASN A 4 -19.33 -61.95 -33.76
N ALA A 5 -18.40 -61.03 -33.99
CA ALA A 5 -17.83 -60.09 -33.06
C ALA A 5 -18.78 -58.91 -32.79
N SER A 6 -19.02 -58.61 -31.51
CA SER A 6 -19.63 -57.35 -31.08
C SER A 6 -18.53 -56.35 -30.72
N LYS A 7 -18.52 -55.23 -31.46
CA LYS A 7 -17.48 -54.20 -31.51
C LYS A 7 -17.26 -53.48 -30.16
N PRO A 8 -16.04 -52.97 -29.89
CA PRO A 8 -15.78 -52.20 -28.68
C PRO A 8 -16.36 -50.78 -28.78
N ASN A 9 -17.07 -50.38 -27.73
CA ASN A 9 -17.66 -49.06 -27.55
C ASN A 9 -16.55 -47.98 -27.50
N GLY A 10 -16.61 -47.03 -28.43
CA GLY A 10 -15.65 -45.94 -28.58
C GLY A 10 -15.63 -45.02 -27.36
N LYS A 11 -14.50 -45.00 -26.64
CA LYS A 11 -14.21 -43.98 -25.64
C LYS A 11 -14.13 -42.62 -26.33
N ARG A 12 -15.20 -41.81 -26.22
CA ARG A 12 -15.16 -40.38 -26.57
C ARG A 12 -14.14 -39.71 -25.67
N GLY A 13 -12.98 -39.37 -26.24
CA GLY A 13 -12.00 -38.50 -25.61
C GLY A 13 -12.65 -37.15 -25.31
N ARG A 14 -12.85 -36.87 -24.02
CA ARG A 14 -13.26 -35.54 -23.55
C ARG A 14 -12.05 -34.63 -23.75
N VAL A 15 -12.07 -33.82 -24.80
CA VAL A 15 -11.06 -32.77 -25.03
C VAL A 15 -11.17 -31.79 -23.87
N ILE A 16 -10.18 -31.79 -22.97
CA ILE A 16 -10.03 -30.76 -21.94
C ILE A 16 -9.46 -29.53 -22.66
N GLN A 17 -10.31 -28.55 -22.96
CA GLN A 17 -9.84 -27.23 -23.41
C GLN A 17 -9.34 -26.43 -22.21
N PRO A 18 -8.08 -25.95 -22.20
CA PRO A 18 -7.59 -25.06 -21.16
C PRO A 18 -8.11 -23.63 -21.42
N HIS A 19 -9.29 -23.31 -20.86
CA HIS A 19 -9.80 -21.94 -20.83
C HIS A 19 -9.34 -21.24 -19.53
N GLY A 20 -8.59 -20.13 -19.65
CA GLY A 20 -8.67 -19.03 -18.66
C GLY A 20 -7.38 -18.44 -18.08
N SER A 21 -6.20 -19.08 -18.17
CA SER A 21 -5.01 -18.61 -17.43
C SER A 21 -4.45 -17.27 -17.91
N ARG A 22 -4.46 -17.00 -19.21
CA ARG A 22 -3.87 -15.77 -19.79
C ARG A 22 -4.74 -14.52 -19.54
N GLN A 23 -6.05 -14.69 -19.48
CA GLN A 23 -7.00 -13.60 -19.22
C GLN A 23 -7.00 -13.23 -17.72
N GLN A 24 -6.86 -14.22 -16.84
CA GLN A 24 -6.67 -13.98 -15.40
C GLN A 24 -5.34 -13.26 -15.11
N GLY A 25 -4.23 -13.68 -15.73
CA GLY A 25 -2.93 -13.02 -15.54
C GLY A 25 -2.93 -11.55 -15.99
N ALA A 26 -3.58 -11.25 -17.12
CA ALA A 26 -3.70 -9.87 -17.61
C ALA A 26 -4.62 -9.00 -16.72
N ALA A 27 -5.68 -9.58 -16.16
CA ALA A 27 -6.55 -8.86 -15.22
C ALA A 27 -5.83 -8.55 -13.89
N VAL A 28 -5.08 -9.52 -13.35
CA VAL A 28 -4.29 -9.32 -12.13
C VAL A 28 -3.20 -8.26 -12.33
N ALA A 29 -2.51 -8.26 -13.48
CA ALA A 29 -1.50 -7.24 -13.77
C ALA A 29 -2.11 -5.83 -13.87
N LYS A 30 -3.30 -5.68 -14.46
CA LYS A 30 -4.02 -4.40 -14.51
C LYS A 30 -4.42 -3.91 -13.12
N LEU A 31 -4.93 -4.80 -12.27
CA LEU A 31 -5.28 -4.46 -10.90
C LEU A 31 -4.04 -4.10 -10.07
N ALA A 32 -2.93 -4.82 -10.24
CA ALA A 32 -1.67 -4.51 -9.57
C ALA A 32 -1.12 -3.14 -9.98
N ALA A 33 -1.16 -2.80 -11.27
CA ALA A 33 -0.76 -1.48 -11.75
C ALA A 33 -1.65 -0.36 -11.17
N GLY A 34 -2.96 -0.59 -11.08
CA GLY A 34 -3.89 0.34 -10.43
C GLY A 34 -3.60 0.53 -8.94
N ALA A 35 -3.39 -0.57 -8.21
CA ALA A 35 -3.05 -0.53 -6.79
C ALA A 35 -1.72 0.20 -6.52
N ILE A 36 -0.70 -0.04 -7.34
CA ILE A 36 0.57 0.67 -7.31
C ILE A 36 0.33 2.17 -7.53
N GLY A 37 -0.44 2.55 -8.55
CA GLY A 37 -0.78 3.94 -8.84
C GLY A 37 -1.47 4.65 -7.68
N ILE A 38 -2.41 3.99 -7.00
CA ILE A 38 -3.10 4.54 -5.82
C ILE A 38 -2.12 4.76 -4.67
N VAL A 39 -1.26 3.78 -4.37
CA VAL A 39 -0.29 3.88 -3.25
C VAL A 39 0.74 4.98 -3.51
N PHE A 40 1.29 5.06 -4.72
CA PHE A 40 2.22 6.14 -5.07
C PHE A 40 1.53 7.50 -5.12
N GLY A 41 0.25 7.54 -5.49
CA GLY A 41 -0.58 8.75 -5.42
C GLY A 41 -0.73 9.25 -3.99
N ASP A 42 -1.14 8.38 -3.07
CA ASP A 42 -1.33 8.70 -1.65
C ASP A 42 -0.06 9.27 -1.01
N ILE A 43 1.10 8.62 -1.22
CA ILE A 43 2.42 9.06 -0.74
C ILE A 43 2.80 10.46 -1.27
N GLY A 44 2.36 10.80 -2.49
CA GLY A 44 2.69 12.06 -3.15
C GLY A 44 1.79 13.24 -2.76
N THR A 45 0.62 13.01 -2.18
CA THR A 45 -0.32 14.08 -1.85
C THR A 45 0.20 14.97 -0.72
N SER A 46 0.77 14.40 0.35
CA SER A 46 1.22 15.18 1.52
C SER A 46 2.32 16.19 1.18
N PRO A 47 3.37 15.83 0.42
CA PRO A 47 4.36 16.81 -0.07
C PRO A 47 3.74 17.92 -0.94
N LEU A 48 2.74 17.60 -1.76
CA LEU A 48 2.07 18.58 -2.62
C LEU A 48 1.23 19.57 -1.81
N TYR A 49 0.54 19.11 -0.76
CA TYR A 49 -0.15 20.01 0.18
C TYR A 49 0.84 20.89 0.92
N ALA A 50 1.93 20.33 1.44
CA ALA A 50 2.96 21.11 2.12
C ALA A 50 3.56 22.17 1.20
N PHE A 51 3.85 21.81 -0.06
CA PHE A 51 4.34 22.76 -1.06
C PHE A 51 3.32 23.88 -1.33
N ARG A 52 2.04 23.53 -1.57
CA ARG A 52 0.96 24.51 -1.78
C ARG A 52 0.81 25.46 -0.60
N GLU A 53 0.80 24.94 0.62
CA GLU A 53 0.61 25.72 1.85
C GLU A 53 1.80 26.67 2.10
N THR A 54 3.00 26.32 1.65
CA THR A 54 4.19 27.18 1.80
C THR A 54 4.08 28.47 0.97
N PHE A 55 3.36 28.45 -0.15
CA PHE A 55 3.19 29.62 -1.05
C PHE A 55 1.82 30.30 -0.94
N VAL A 56 0.77 29.58 -0.50
CA VAL A 56 -0.61 30.08 -0.41
C VAL A 56 -1.09 30.28 1.03
N GLY A 57 -0.33 29.78 2.01
CA GLY A 57 -0.70 29.82 3.43
C GLY A 57 -0.51 31.19 4.11
N ALA A 58 -0.62 31.19 5.43
CA ALA A 58 -0.69 32.40 6.27
C ALA A 58 0.51 33.37 6.17
N HIS A 59 1.66 32.93 5.66
CA HIS A 59 2.85 33.75 5.42
C HIS A 59 3.37 33.48 4.00
N PRO A 60 2.80 34.12 2.96
CA PRO A 60 3.17 33.83 1.59
C PRO A 60 4.62 34.22 1.34
N LEU A 61 5.45 33.23 0.97
CA LEU A 61 6.76 33.51 0.42
C LEU A 61 6.61 34.09 -0.98
N GLU A 62 7.44 35.07 -1.32
CA GLU A 62 7.49 35.54 -2.70
C GLU A 62 7.89 34.38 -3.63
N LEU A 63 7.18 34.28 -4.75
CA LEU A 63 7.43 33.29 -5.82
C LEU A 63 8.74 33.62 -6.54
N ASP A 64 9.85 33.38 -5.86
CA ASP A 64 11.20 33.45 -6.41
C ASP A 64 11.80 32.05 -6.57
N ARG A 65 12.67 31.91 -7.58
CA ARG A 65 13.33 30.65 -7.94
C ARG A 65 14.09 30.05 -6.76
N ILE A 66 14.70 30.88 -5.92
CA ILE A 66 15.46 30.42 -4.75
C ILE A 66 14.54 29.79 -3.72
N HIS A 67 13.37 30.39 -3.44
CA HIS A 67 12.41 29.87 -2.48
C HIS A 67 11.80 28.55 -2.97
N VAL A 68 11.41 28.45 -4.24
CA VAL A 68 10.87 27.20 -4.82
C VAL A 68 11.88 26.07 -4.73
N LEU A 69 13.14 26.30 -5.14
CA LEU A 69 14.18 25.28 -5.06
C LEU A 69 14.51 24.91 -3.61
N GLY A 70 14.50 25.88 -2.69
CA GLY A 70 14.70 25.65 -1.26
C GLY A 70 13.62 24.74 -0.65
N VAL A 71 12.35 25.04 -0.91
CA VAL A 71 11.21 24.26 -0.41
C VAL A 71 11.21 22.85 -1.00
N VAL A 72 11.43 22.70 -2.31
CA VAL A 72 11.51 21.38 -2.95
C VAL A 72 12.67 20.56 -2.38
N SER A 73 13.83 21.19 -2.14
CA SER A 73 14.98 20.52 -1.52
C SER A 73 14.68 20.05 -0.10
N LEU A 74 14.02 20.89 0.71
CA LEU A 74 13.62 20.54 2.08
C LEU A 74 12.62 19.37 2.09
N ILE A 75 11.62 19.39 1.20
CA ILE A 75 10.67 18.28 1.05
C ILE A 75 11.40 16.99 0.66
N PHE A 76 12.32 17.06 -0.31
CA PHE A 76 13.08 15.92 -0.78
C PHE A 76 13.96 15.31 0.33
N TRP A 77 14.73 16.14 1.04
CA TRP A 77 15.60 15.68 2.12
C TRP A 77 14.80 15.19 3.33
N SER A 78 13.69 15.86 3.67
CA SER A 78 12.80 15.43 4.74
C SER A 78 12.18 14.07 4.46
N MET A 79 11.60 13.86 3.26
CA MET A 79 11.03 12.57 2.87
C MET A 79 12.09 11.47 2.86
N THR A 80 13.28 11.76 2.31
CA THR A 80 14.40 10.82 2.29
C THR A 80 14.83 10.40 3.69
N LEU A 81 14.99 11.36 4.61
CA LEU A 81 15.38 11.07 6.00
C LEU A 81 14.27 10.36 6.78
N VAL A 82 13.02 10.80 6.68
CA VAL A 82 11.90 10.17 7.36
C VAL A 82 11.73 8.73 6.89
N VAL A 83 11.70 8.49 5.57
CA VAL A 83 11.59 7.13 5.03
C VAL A 83 12.81 6.30 5.41
N SER A 84 14.03 6.80 5.25
CA SER A 84 15.24 6.04 5.58
C SER A 84 15.28 5.67 7.07
N ILE A 85 15.02 6.61 7.95
CA ILE A 85 15.08 6.38 9.41
C ILE A 85 13.91 5.50 9.83
N GLN A 86 12.68 5.83 9.46
CA GLN A 86 11.49 5.09 9.89
C GLN A 86 11.52 3.66 9.35
N TYR A 87 11.87 3.45 8.07
CA TYR A 87 11.87 2.12 7.47
C TYR A 87 13.09 1.30 7.91
N VAL A 88 14.31 1.86 7.94
CA VAL A 88 15.48 1.08 8.39
C VAL A 88 15.35 0.75 9.89
N THR A 89 14.92 1.69 10.72
CA THR A 89 14.84 1.47 12.17
C THR A 89 13.71 0.52 12.55
N ILE A 90 12.56 0.56 11.87
CA ILE A 90 11.40 -0.27 12.25
C ILE A 90 11.38 -1.58 11.46
N LEU A 91 11.56 -1.51 10.14
CA LEU A 91 11.44 -2.68 9.26
C LEU A 91 12.67 -3.59 9.34
N MET A 92 13.88 -3.02 9.48
CA MET A 92 15.12 -3.83 9.56
C MET A 92 15.54 -4.20 10.99
N ARG A 93 15.05 -3.53 12.05
CA ARG A 93 15.28 -3.99 13.43
C ARG A 93 14.29 -5.08 13.87
N ALA A 94 13.20 -5.26 13.14
CA ALA A 94 12.20 -6.29 13.40
C ALA A 94 12.66 -7.66 12.88
N ASP A 95 13.73 -8.19 13.48
CA ASP A 95 14.24 -9.51 13.15
C ASP A 95 14.01 -10.44 14.35
N ASN A 96 13.11 -11.42 14.19
CA ASN A 96 12.87 -12.45 15.19
C ASN A 96 13.55 -13.75 14.74
N LYS A 97 14.78 -13.98 15.24
CA LYS A 97 15.49 -15.26 15.12
C LYS A 97 15.50 -15.84 13.69
N GLY A 98 15.81 -15.03 12.68
CA GLY A 98 16.06 -15.51 11.31
C GLY A 98 14.86 -15.55 10.37
N GLN A 99 13.68 -15.07 10.78
CA GLN A 99 12.62 -14.65 9.86
C GLN A 99 12.56 -13.13 9.88
N GLY A 100 13.23 -12.48 8.93
CA GLY A 100 13.12 -11.03 8.73
C GLY A 100 11.81 -10.66 8.05
N GLY A 101 11.15 -9.60 8.51
CA GLY A 101 10.01 -9.00 7.80
C GLY A 101 8.83 -8.61 8.68
N SER A 102 7.82 -8.00 8.05
CA SER A 102 6.61 -7.49 8.70
C SER A 102 5.84 -8.54 9.52
N LEU A 103 5.81 -9.81 9.08
CA LEU A 103 5.18 -10.91 9.82
C LEU A 103 5.86 -11.21 11.16
N SER A 104 7.18 -11.03 11.21
CA SER A 104 8.02 -11.25 12.38
C SER A 104 7.77 -10.19 13.45
N LEU A 105 7.59 -8.94 13.00
CA LEU A 105 7.21 -7.81 13.85
C LEU A 105 5.83 -8.03 14.47
N VAL A 106 4.86 -8.48 13.68
CA VAL A 106 3.50 -8.81 14.16
C VAL A 106 3.56 -9.95 15.18
N ALA A 107 4.36 -11.00 14.93
CA ALA A 107 4.52 -12.12 15.87
C ALA A 107 5.18 -11.69 17.20
N LEU A 108 6.20 -10.83 17.16
CA LEU A 108 6.83 -10.24 18.35
C LEU A 108 5.88 -9.33 19.11
N LEU A 109 5.13 -8.50 18.40
CA LEU A 109 4.14 -7.59 18.99
C LEU A 109 3.04 -8.38 19.69
N LEU A 110 2.45 -9.39 19.03
CA LEU A 110 1.45 -10.27 19.64
C LEU A 110 2.02 -11.07 20.82
N GLY A 111 3.27 -11.51 20.73
CA GLY A 111 3.97 -12.18 21.83
C GLY A 111 4.18 -11.28 23.05
N ALA A 112 4.61 -10.03 22.83
CA ALA A 112 4.83 -9.03 23.87
C ALA A 112 3.52 -8.53 24.49
N LEU A 113 2.47 -8.34 23.69
CA LEU A 113 1.12 -7.98 24.13
C LEU A 113 0.52 -9.04 25.06
N ARG A 114 0.76 -10.33 24.79
CA ARG A 114 0.17 -11.44 25.56
C ARG A 114 0.86 -11.70 26.90
N LYS A 115 2.13 -11.30 27.07
CA LYS A 115 2.90 -11.48 28.32
C LYS A 115 2.89 -10.25 29.23
N SER A 116 2.49 -9.08 28.73
CA SER A 116 2.61 -7.82 29.46
C SER A 116 1.30 -7.41 30.14
N LYS A 117 1.38 -7.03 31.42
CA LYS A 117 0.30 -6.35 32.18
C LYS A 117 -0.14 -5.02 31.56
N TYR A 118 0.65 -4.46 30.64
CA TYR A 118 0.32 -3.27 29.86
C TYR A 118 -0.30 -3.59 28.48
N GLY A 119 -0.67 -4.85 28.23
CA GLY A 119 -1.30 -5.27 26.99
C GLY A 119 -2.56 -4.45 26.65
N TRP A 120 -3.34 -4.05 27.65
CA TRP A 120 -4.52 -3.19 27.45
C TRP A 120 -4.16 -1.78 26.93
N VAL A 121 -3.08 -1.17 27.43
CA VAL A 121 -2.59 0.15 26.97
C VAL A 121 -2.12 0.05 25.52
N ALA A 122 -1.44 -1.04 25.19
CA ALA A 122 -0.94 -1.26 23.84
C ALA A 122 -2.07 -1.59 22.86
N ILE A 123 -3.15 -2.26 23.30
CA ILE A 123 -4.38 -2.39 22.51
C ILE A 123 -5.03 -1.02 22.30
N LEU A 124 -5.13 -0.18 23.34
CA LEU A 124 -5.66 1.18 23.21
C LEU A 124 -4.85 2.04 22.23
N LEU A 125 -3.52 2.01 22.33
CA LEU A 125 -2.63 2.66 21.39
C LEU A 125 -2.80 2.10 19.96
N GLY A 126 -2.99 0.79 19.83
CA GLY A 126 -3.29 0.14 18.56
C GLY A 126 -4.59 0.64 17.94
N VAL A 127 -5.67 0.67 18.73
CA VAL A 127 -6.99 1.18 18.31
C VAL A 127 -6.93 2.67 17.95
N PHE A 128 -6.20 3.46 18.74
CA PHE A 128 -6.00 4.87 18.46
C PHE A 128 -5.23 5.08 17.15
N ALA A 129 -4.13 4.34 16.96
CA ALA A 129 -3.33 4.39 15.74
C ALA A 129 -4.14 3.95 14.51
N THR A 130 -4.91 2.86 14.61
CA THR A 130 -5.77 2.41 13.50
C THR A 130 -6.90 3.37 13.22
N SER A 131 -7.47 4.02 14.24
CA SER A 131 -8.49 5.07 14.05
C SER A 131 -7.92 6.29 13.33
N LEU A 132 -6.72 6.74 13.70
CA LEU A 132 -6.08 7.89 13.06
C LEU A 132 -5.70 7.58 11.61
N PHE A 133 -5.19 6.36 11.36
CA PHE A 133 -4.90 5.87 10.01
C PHE A 133 -6.17 5.75 9.16
N TYR A 134 -7.28 5.28 9.74
CA TYR A 134 -8.57 5.23 9.05
C TYR A 134 -9.06 6.63 8.69
N GLY A 135 -8.93 7.60 9.60
CA GLY A 135 -9.24 9.01 9.34
C GLY A 135 -8.43 9.56 8.17
N ASP A 136 -7.10 9.40 8.19
CA ASP A 136 -6.20 9.85 7.13
C ASP A 136 -6.55 9.20 5.77
N SER A 137 -6.83 7.89 5.76
CA SER A 137 -7.23 7.15 4.57
C SER A 137 -8.57 7.61 3.95
N MET A 138 -9.46 8.22 4.75
CA MET A 138 -10.71 8.80 4.27
C MET A 138 -10.55 10.27 3.85
N ILE A 139 -9.67 11.02 4.52
CA ILE A 139 -9.46 12.45 4.28
C ILE A 139 -8.79 12.68 2.93
N THR A 140 -7.73 11.93 2.60
CA THR A 140 -6.94 12.18 1.37
C THR A 140 -7.78 12.07 0.07
N PRO A 141 -8.61 11.03 -0.14
CA PRO A 141 -9.51 10.97 -1.29
C PRO A 141 -10.58 12.07 -1.25
N ALA A 142 -11.10 12.41 -0.08
CA ALA A 142 -12.15 13.44 0.06
C ALA A 142 -11.64 14.83 -0.35
N ILE A 143 -10.45 15.23 0.11
CA ILE A 143 -9.85 16.52 -0.26
C ILE A 143 -9.48 16.52 -1.75
N SER A 144 -8.94 15.42 -2.28
CA SER A 144 -8.60 15.30 -3.69
C SER A 144 -9.83 15.46 -4.60
N VAL A 145 -10.96 14.83 -4.26
CA VAL A 145 -12.22 14.97 -5.02
C VAL A 145 -12.80 16.38 -4.90
N LEU A 146 -12.82 16.98 -3.71
CA LEU A 146 -13.32 18.34 -3.52
C LEU A 146 -12.49 19.35 -4.33
N SER A 147 -11.16 19.25 -4.27
CA SER A 147 -10.27 20.12 -5.05
C SER A 147 -10.41 19.93 -6.56
N ALA A 148 -10.77 18.73 -7.03
CA ALA A 148 -11.02 18.47 -8.44
C ALA A 148 -12.34 19.08 -8.93
N VAL A 149 -13.36 19.14 -8.07
CA VAL A 149 -14.67 19.74 -8.37
C VAL A 149 -14.63 21.26 -8.31
N GLU A 150 -13.91 21.84 -7.35
CA GLU A 150 -13.75 23.30 -7.22
C GLU A 150 -12.87 23.92 -8.33
N GLY A 151 -12.11 23.08 -9.05
CA GLY A 151 -11.26 23.51 -10.17
C GLY A 151 -11.95 23.51 -11.55
N LEU A 152 -13.22 23.10 -11.64
CA LEU A 152 -14.06 23.11 -12.85
C LEU A 152 -14.95 24.36 -12.89
#